data_AF-Q3KTL7-F1
#
_entry.id   AF-Q3KTL7-F1
#
_cell.length_a   1.000
_cell.length_b   1.000
_cell.length_c   1.000
_cell.angle_alpha   90.00
_cell.angle_beta   90.00
_cell.angle_gamma   90.00
#
_symmetry.space_group_name_H-M   'P 1'
#
loop_
_entity.id
_entity.type
_entity.pdbx_description
1 polymer ?
#
loop_
_entity_poly.entity_id
_entity_poly.type
_entity_poly.pdbx_seq_one_letter_code
_entity_poly.pdbx_strand_id
1 'polypeptide(L)'
;KRCAFNSWYHTFESYTQDSVFIDLPEDVIASLTNGEFILPKSAKETNGRLSDRSDDDDWSDGSDTDENHRMRPEFPQFESHLKNIIQDLGGVVFPKLNWSAPCDASWMSCDGSLKCKTFSDIYLLLKSSDFAAHDLTAP
;
A
#
# COMPACT_ATOMS: atom_id res chain seq x y z
N LYS A 1 8.64 -22.04 -1.84
CA LYS A 1 9.90 -21.27 -1.61
C LYS A 1 10.68 -20.91 -2.89
N ARG A 2 10.95 -21.82 -3.84
CA ARG A 2 11.76 -21.48 -5.05
C ARG A 2 11.20 -20.36 -5.94
N CYS A 3 9.88 -20.12 -5.89
CA CYS A 3 9.23 -19.05 -6.67
C CYS A 3 9.18 -17.69 -5.95
N ALA A 4 9.70 -17.59 -4.72
CA ALA A 4 9.74 -16.31 -4.01
C ALA A 4 10.66 -15.34 -4.75
N PHE A 5 10.27 -14.07 -4.82
CA PHE A 5 10.96 -13.03 -5.58
C PHE A 5 12.45 -12.94 -5.21
N ASN A 6 12.76 -12.96 -3.91
CA ASN A 6 14.14 -12.93 -3.40
C ASN A 6 14.98 -14.17 -3.77
N SER A 7 14.34 -15.28 -4.15
CA SER A 7 15.04 -16.51 -4.52
C SER A 7 15.52 -16.49 -5.98
N TRP A 8 14.80 -15.82 -6.88
CA TRP A 8 15.12 -15.83 -8.31
C TRP A 8 15.64 -14.50 -8.85
N TYR A 9 15.36 -13.37 -8.20
CA TYR A 9 15.71 -12.05 -8.72
C TYR A 9 17.19 -11.91 -9.07
N HIS A 10 18.10 -12.26 -8.16
CA HIS A 10 19.55 -12.16 -8.42
C HIS A 10 20.03 -13.02 -9.60
N THR A 11 19.30 -14.09 -9.95
CA THR A 11 19.64 -14.92 -11.12
C THR A 11 19.17 -14.27 -12.43
N PHE A 12 18.09 -13.49 -12.39
CA PHE A 12 17.44 -12.91 -13.56
C PHE A 12 17.42 -11.38 -13.54
N GLU A 13 18.32 -10.75 -12.78
CA GLU A 13 18.38 -9.30 -12.57
C GLU A 13 18.47 -8.54 -13.90
N SER A 14 19.28 -9.03 -14.85
CA SER A 14 19.41 -8.45 -16.19
C SER A 14 18.17 -8.61 -17.10
N TYR A 15 17.19 -9.42 -16.68
CA TYR A 15 15.98 -9.74 -17.45
C TYR A 15 14.70 -9.26 -16.77
N THR A 16 14.81 -8.56 -15.64
CA THR A 16 13.68 -8.08 -14.86
C THR A 16 13.81 -6.59 -14.56
N GLN A 17 12.78 -6.02 -13.94
CA GLN A 17 12.79 -4.60 -13.56
C GLN A 17 13.61 -4.40 -12.28
N ASP A 18 14.42 -3.35 -12.25
CA ASP A 18 15.14 -2.91 -11.05
C ASP A 18 14.19 -2.87 -9.84
N SER A 19 14.54 -3.62 -8.80
CA SER A 19 13.71 -3.84 -7.63
C SER A 19 14.54 -3.83 -6.35
N VAL A 20 13.92 -3.38 -5.25
CA VAL A 20 14.51 -3.37 -3.90
C VAL A 20 13.70 -4.27 -2.99
N PHE A 21 14.39 -5.01 -2.12
CA PHE A 21 13.80 -5.89 -1.11
C PHE A 21 13.81 -5.20 0.23
N ILE A 22 12.68 -5.26 0.93
CA ILE A 22 12.53 -4.66 2.25
C ILE A 22 11.77 -5.67 3.11
N ASP A 23 12.32 -5.98 4.28
CA ASP A 23 11.61 -6.78 5.26
C ASP A 23 10.48 -5.95 5.86
N LEU A 24 9.28 -6.54 5.93
CA LEU A 24 8.12 -5.88 6.52
C LEU A 24 8.21 -5.97 8.05
N PRO A 25 8.17 -4.83 8.75
CA PRO A 25 8.06 -4.81 10.20
C PRO A 25 6.80 -5.53 10.69
N GLU A 26 6.87 -6.15 11.88
CA GLU A 26 5.76 -6.93 12.45
C GLU A 26 4.50 -6.09 12.67
N ASP A 27 4.65 -4.82 13.05
CA ASP A 27 3.55 -3.86 13.22
C ASP A 27 2.87 -3.52 11.89
N VAL A 28 3.64 -3.38 10.80
CA VAL A 28 3.09 -3.20 9.44
C VAL A 28 2.31 -4.45 9.02
N ILE A 29 2.86 -5.65 9.26
CA ILE A 29 2.17 -6.91 8.93
C ILE A 29 0.87 -7.03 9.72
N ALA A 30 0.89 -6.76 11.03
CA ALA A 30 -0.29 -6.79 11.88
C ALA A 30 -1.35 -5.78 11.38
N SER A 31 -0.93 -4.59 10.98
CA SER A 31 -1.84 -3.56 10.44
C SER A 31 -2.44 -3.97 9.09
N LEU A 32 -1.64 -4.58 8.20
CA LEU A 32 -2.12 -5.07 6.90
C LEU A 32 -3.09 -6.24 7.04
N THR A 33 -2.87 -7.13 8.01
CA THR A 33 -3.68 -8.34 8.23
C THR A 33 -4.89 -8.15 9.14
N ASN A 34 -4.98 -7.04 9.88
CA ASN A 34 -6.17 -6.68 10.65
C ASN A 34 -7.42 -6.63 9.73
N GLY A 35 -8.59 -7.06 10.21
CA GLY A 35 -9.84 -6.98 9.43
C GLY A 35 -10.33 -5.55 9.21
N GLU A 36 -9.84 -4.58 9.96
CA GLU A 36 -10.24 -3.18 9.83
C GLU A 36 -9.52 -2.47 8.68
N PHE A 37 -10.27 -1.72 7.89
CA PHE A 37 -9.74 -0.90 6.81
C PHE A 37 -9.43 0.51 7.31
N ILE A 38 -8.25 0.69 7.92
CA ILE A 38 -7.78 1.97 8.42
C ILE A 38 -6.49 2.35 7.70
N LEU A 39 -6.50 3.52 7.05
CA LEU A 39 -5.34 4.08 6.36
C LEU A 39 -4.39 4.78 7.34
N PRO A 40 -3.08 4.80 7.06
CA PRO A 40 -2.09 5.45 7.93
C PRO A 40 -2.27 6.97 7.95
N LYS A 41 -1.74 7.64 8.98
CA LYS A 41 -1.84 9.12 9.10
C LYS A 41 -1.14 9.89 7.97
N SER A 42 -0.19 9.25 7.30
CA SER A 42 0.48 9.80 6.12
C SER A 42 -0.41 9.87 4.88
N ALA A 43 -1.55 9.17 4.87
CA ALA A 43 -2.55 9.32 3.82
C ALA A 43 -3.20 10.71 3.94
N LYS A 44 -3.27 11.43 2.81
CA LYS A 44 -3.90 12.75 2.77
C LYS A 44 -5.31 12.66 3.35
N GLU A 45 -5.61 13.55 4.27
CA GLU A 45 -6.99 13.79 4.70
C GLU A 45 -7.81 14.08 3.44
N THR A 46 -8.83 13.28 3.20
CA THR A 46 -9.88 13.64 2.26
C THR A 46 -10.68 14.75 2.92
N ASN A 47 -10.11 15.95 2.97
CA ASN A 47 -10.91 17.15 3.19
C ASN A 47 -11.97 17.11 2.09
N GLY A 48 -13.22 16.83 2.46
CA GLY A 48 -14.41 16.77 1.61
C GLY A 48 -14.71 18.11 0.94
N ARG A 49 -13.79 18.59 0.12
CA ARG A 49 -13.95 19.69 -0.82
C ARG A 49 -13.80 19.10 -2.22
N LEU A 50 -14.65 18.12 -2.50
CA LEU A 50 -15.15 17.93 -3.86
C LEU A 50 -15.86 19.25 -4.21
N SER A 51 -15.23 20.02 -5.08
CA SER A 51 -15.86 21.15 -5.73
C SER A 51 -17.09 20.64 -6.51
N ASP A 52 -18.26 20.93 -5.96
CA ASP A 52 -19.53 21.21 -6.65
C ASP A 52 -19.72 20.53 -8.02
N ARG A 53 -20.18 19.28 -8.01
CA ARG A 53 -21.08 18.73 -9.03
C ARG A 53 -22.04 17.73 -8.38
N SER A 54 -23.32 18.13 -8.32
CA SER A 54 -24.47 17.28 -8.01
C SER A 54 -24.38 15.91 -8.67
N ASP A 55 -24.62 14.83 -7.94
CA ASP A 55 -25.93 14.17 -7.83
C ASP A 55 -25.86 13.09 -6.73
N ASP A 56 -27.01 12.77 -6.17
CA ASP A 56 -27.27 11.88 -5.03
C ASP A 56 -26.41 10.59 -4.93
N ASP A 57 -25.73 10.43 -3.80
CA ASP A 57 -25.52 9.12 -3.16
C ASP A 57 -25.17 9.34 -1.67
N ASP A 58 -26.09 8.92 -0.79
CA ASP A 58 -26.00 8.92 0.66
C ASP A 58 -24.97 7.86 1.13
N TRP A 59 -23.69 8.14 0.91
CA TRP A 59 -22.61 7.47 1.64
C TRP A 59 -22.43 8.20 2.96
N SER A 60 -22.80 7.55 4.06
CA SER A 60 -22.57 8.07 5.41
C SER A 60 -21.09 8.48 5.57
N ASP A 61 -20.87 9.78 5.44
CA ASP A 61 -19.64 10.48 5.78
C ASP A 61 -19.43 10.30 7.29
N GLY A 62 -18.67 9.28 7.65
CA GLY A 62 -18.19 9.07 9.00
C GLY A 62 -17.30 10.25 9.34
N SER A 63 -17.89 11.25 9.99
CA SER A 63 -17.21 12.48 10.37
C SER A 63 -15.84 12.17 10.97
N ASP A 64 -14.81 12.69 10.31
CA ASP A 64 -13.41 12.56 10.72
C ASP A 64 -13.22 13.37 12.01
N THR A 65 -13.66 12.79 13.11
CA THR A 65 -13.52 13.34 14.46
C THR A 65 -12.07 13.20 14.90
N ASP A 66 -11.60 14.11 15.74
CA ASP A 66 -10.24 14.14 16.30
C ASP A 66 -9.85 12.80 16.99
N GLU A 67 -10.83 11.97 17.36
CA GLU A 67 -10.64 10.62 17.89
C GLU A 67 -10.24 9.58 16.82
N ASN A 68 -10.79 9.65 15.60
CA ASN A 68 -10.41 8.77 14.48
C ASN A 68 -8.96 9.02 14.06
N HIS A 69 -8.51 10.28 14.06
CA HIS A 69 -7.13 10.64 13.78
C HIS A 69 -6.13 10.06 14.79
N ARG A 70 -6.53 9.81 16.05
CA ARG A 70 -5.67 9.16 17.05
C ARG A 70 -5.53 7.66 16.83
N MET A 71 -6.52 7.01 16.21
CA MET A 71 -6.51 5.55 15.99
C MET A 71 -5.80 5.13 14.69
N ARG A 72 -5.50 6.06 13.78
CA ARG A 72 -4.77 5.73 12.55
C ARG A 72 -3.34 5.27 12.85
N PRO A 73 -2.87 4.18 12.21
CA PRO A 73 -1.53 3.67 12.43
C PRO A 73 -0.46 4.62 11.84
N GLU A 74 0.74 4.56 12.40
CA GLU A 74 1.91 5.31 11.95
C GLU A 74 3.13 4.39 11.93
N PHE A 75 3.97 4.52 10.89
CA PHE A 75 5.20 3.72 10.77
C PHE A 75 6.40 4.62 10.40
N PRO A 76 6.72 5.66 11.18
CA PRO A 76 7.56 6.77 10.74
C PRO A 76 8.95 6.34 10.22
N GLN A 77 9.56 5.33 10.84
CA GLN A 77 10.85 4.79 10.40
C GLN A 77 10.72 4.04 9.06
N PHE A 78 9.72 3.16 8.94
CA PHE A 78 9.47 2.39 7.73
C PHE A 78 9.06 3.29 6.56
N GLU A 79 8.17 4.25 6.81
CA GLU A 79 7.73 5.24 5.82
C GLU A 79 8.90 6.06 5.28
N SER A 80 9.78 6.54 6.18
CA SER A 80 10.95 7.33 5.79
C SER A 80 11.93 6.51 4.94
N HIS A 81 12.13 5.24 5.32
CA HIS A 81 12.97 4.32 4.55
C HIS A 81 12.38 4.04 3.16
N LEU A 82 11.09 3.74 3.10
CA LEU A 82 10.39 3.46 1.84
C LEU A 82 10.36 4.69 0.92
N LYS A 83 10.21 5.89 1.47
CA LYS A 83 10.28 7.14 0.71
C LYS A 83 11.63 7.30 -0.01
N ASN A 84 12.73 6.99 0.66
CA ASN A 84 14.06 7.06 0.03
C ASN A 84 14.18 6.02 -1.10
N ILE A 85 13.70 4.79 -0.87
CA ILE A 85 13.71 3.74 -1.89
C ILE A 85 12.87 4.11 -3.13
N ILE A 86 11.68 4.69 -2.93
CA ILE A 86 10.85 5.18 -4.03
C ILE A 86 11.62 6.23 -4.84
N GLN A 87 12.31 7.15 -4.17
CA GLN A 87 13.10 8.18 -4.84
C GLN A 87 14.28 7.57 -5.63
N ASP A 88 14.99 6.61 -5.04
CA ASP A 88 16.12 5.92 -5.66
C ASP A 88 15.69 5.11 -6.90
N LEU A 89 14.46 4.56 -6.89
CA LEU A 89 13.85 3.83 -8.01
C LEU A 89 13.17 4.76 -9.05
N GLY A 90 13.42 6.07 -9.01
CA GLY A 90 12.92 7.02 -10.00
C GLY A 90 11.55 7.64 -9.69
N GLY A 91 11.08 7.51 -8.45
CA GLY A 91 9.91 8.23 -7.92
C GLY A 91 8.55 7.58 -8.20
N VAL A 92 8.49 6.51 -8.98
CA VAL A 92 7.26 5.73 -9.24
C VAL A 92 7.61 4.25 -9.19
N VAL A 93 6.92 3.50 -8.34
CA VAL A 93 7.15 2.06 -8.13
C VAL A 93 5.84 1.30 -8.18
N PHE A 94 5.89 -0.03 -8.07
CA PHE A 94 4.73 -0.83 -7.72
C PHE A 94 5.12 -1.83 -6.62
N PRO A 95 4.28 -2.07 -5.60
CA PRO A 95 4.59 -3.02 -4.55
C PRO A 95 4.27 -4.45 -4.98
N LYS A 96 5.02 -5.40 -4.44
CA LYS A 96 4.68 -6.82 -4.44
C LYS A 96 5.25 -7.49 -3.20
N LEU A 97 4.63 -8.59 -2.79
CA LEU A 97 5.17 -9.47 -1.77
C LEU A 97 6.01 -10.58 -2.43
N ASN A 98 6.36 -11.59 -1.65
CA ASN A 98 7.26 -12.64 -2.09
C ASN A 98 6.73 -13.39 -3.33
N TRP A 99 5.42 -13.57 -3.46
CA TRP A 99 4.83 -14.33 -4.56
C TRP A 99 3.95 -13.47 -5.45
N SER A 100 3.14 -12.60 -4.85
CA SER A 100 2.04 -11.94 -5.54
C SER A 100 2.18 -10.42 -5.55
N ALA A 101 1.74 -9.80 -6.66
CA ALA A 101 1.49 -8.36 -6.73
C ALA A 101 -0.01 -8.11 -6.47
N PRO A 102 -0.41 -6.95 -5.91
CA PRO A 102 -1.80 -6.65 -5.55
C PRO A 102 -2.65 -6.23 -6.77
N CYS A 103 -2.58 -7.00 -7.86
CA CYS A 103 -3.26 -6.71 -9.12
C CYS A 103 -4.80 -6.71 -8.98
N ASP A 104 -5.31 -7.55 -8.08
CA ASP A 104 -6.73 -7.62 -7.69
C ASP A 104 -7.24 -6.35 -7.00
N ALA A 105 -6.34 -5.53 -6.45
CA ALA A 105 -6.65 -4.27 -5.80
C ALA A 105 -6.39 -3.04 -6.68
N SER A 106 -6.09 -3.19 -7.98
CA SER A 106 -5.74 -2.04 -8.83
C SER A 106 -6.86 -1.01 -8.95
N TRP A 107 -8.12 -1.42 -8.74
CA TRP A 107 -9.31 -0.56 -8.68
C TRP A 107 -9.28 0.46 -7.55
N MET A 108 -8.41 0.28 -6.54
CA MET A 108 -8.20 1.24 -5.45
C MET A 108 -7.31 2.42 -5.86
N SER A 109 -6.55 2.30 -6.94
CA SER A 109 -5.83 3.43 -7.52
C SER A 109 -6.75 4.25 -8.42
N CYS A 110 -6.63 5.58 -8.38
CA CYS A 110 -7.43 6.49 -9.22
C CYS A 110 -7.28 6.22 -10.73
N ASP A 111 -6.14 5.66 -11.16
CA ASP A 111 -5.86 5.35 -12.57
C ASP A 111 -6.01 3.86 -12.91
N GLY A 112 -6.51 3.04 -11.97
CA GLY A 112 -6.66 1.59 -12.14
C GLY A 112 -5.33 0.84 -12.25
N SER A 113 -4.19 1.47 -11.94
CA SER A 113 -2.85 0.88 -12.04
C SER A 113 -2.26 0.53 -10.68
N LEU A 114 -1.09 -0.13 -10.68
CA LEU A 114 -0.31 -0.42 -9.46
C LEU A 114 0.76 0.64 -9.18
N LYS A 115 0.69 1.81 -9.83
CA LYS A 115 1.69 2.86 -9.64
C LYS A 115 1.54 3.50 -8.28
N CYS A 116 2.62 3.50 -7.51
CA CYS A 116 2.71 4.13 -6.22
C CYS A 116 3.82 5.18 -6.21
N LYS A 117 3.56 6.30 -5.54
CA LYS A 117 4.52 7.40 -5.32
C LYS A 117 4.78 7.65 -3.84
N THR A 118 3.92 7.12 -2.98
CA THR A 118 3.99 7.31 -1.53
C THR A 118 3.78 6.00 -0.79
N PHE A 119 4.14 5.97 0.49
CA PHE A 119 3.80 4.84 1.37
C PHE A 119 2.30 4.60 1.42
N SER A 120 1.49 5.66 1.46
CA SER A 120 0.03 5.56 1.52
C SER A 120 -0.55 4.85 0.31
N ASP A 121 0.00 5.09 -0.90
CA ASP A 121 -0.43 4.37 -2.12
C ASP A 121 -0.12 2.87 -2.01
N ILE A 122 1.09 2.54 -1.52
CA ILE A 122 1.54 1.16 -1.34
C ILE A 122 0.67 0.46 -0.29
N TYR A 123 0.46 1.10 0.85
CA TYR A 123 -0.34 0.59 1.94
C TYR A 123 -1.78 0.36 1.47
N LEU A 124 -2.37 1.31 0.75
CA LEU A 124 -3.73 1.19 0.20
C LEU A 124 -3.89 -0.05 -0.67
N LEU A 125 -2.99 -0.27 -1.63
CA LEU A 125 -3.05 -1.44 -2.52
C LEU A 125 -2.86 -2.75 -1.77
N LEU A 126 -1.84 -2.83 -0.90
CA LEU A 126 -1.57 -4.05 -0.13
C LEU A 126 -2.70 -4.36 0.85
N LYS A 127 -3.29 -3.33 1.48
CA LYS A 127 -4.38 -3.49 2.43
C LYS A 127 -5.68 -3.95 1.77
N SER A 128 -5.86 -3.65 0.48
CA SER A 128 -7.08 -3.95 -0.27
C SER A 128 -6.99 -5.21 -1.14
N SER A 129 -5.86 -5.94 -1.07
CA SER A 129 -5.57 -7.09 -1.94
C SER A 129 -5.70 -8.41 -1.18
N ASP A 130 -6.54 -9.30 -1.70
CA ASP A 130 -6.66 -10.68 -1.23
C ASP A 130 -5.39 -11.47 -1.54
N PHE A 131 -4.73 -11.16 -2.66
CA PHE A 131 -3.42 -11.76 -3.00
C PHE A 131 -2.35 -11.40 -1.98
N ALA A 132 -2.31 -10.13 -1.54
CA ALA A 132 -1.39 -9.71 -0.50
C ALA A 132 -1.72 -10.35 0.85
N ALA A 133 -3.00 -10.41 1.22
CA ALA A 133 -3.44 -11.07 2.46
C ALA A 133 -3.07 -12.56 2.49
N HIS A 134 -3.24 -13.26 1.37
CA HIS A 134 -2.83 -14.65 1.22
C HIS A 134 -1.31 -14.81 1.39
N ASP A 135 -0.50 -13.99 0.71
CA ASP A 135 0.96 -14.00 0.84
C ASP A 135 1.46 -13.75 2.28
N LEU A 136 0.71 -12.98 3.09
CA LEU A 136 1.08 -12.67 4.48
C LEU A 136 0.62 -13.72 5.50
N THR A 137 -0.49 -14.43 5.24
CA THR A 137 -1.15 -15.32 6.22
C THR A 137 -1.06 -16.81 5.86
N ALA A 138 -0.93 -17.13 4.57
CA ALA A 138 -0.86 -18.49 4.03
C ALA A 138 0.18 -18.60 2.89
N PRO A 139 1.47 -18.35 3.16
CA PRO A 139 2.57 -18.31 2.17
C PRO A 139 2.99 -19.66 1.55
#